data_AF-A0A1V1I3K4-F1
#
_entry.id   AF-A0A1V1I3K4-F1
#
_cell.length_a   1.000
_cell.length_b   1.000
_cell.length_c   1.000
_cell.angle_alpha   90.00
_cell.angle_beta   90.00
_cell.angle_gamma   90.00
#
_symmetry.space_group_name_H-M   'P 1'
#
loop_
_entity.id
_entity.type
_entity.pdbx_description
1 polymer ?
#
loop_
_entity_poly.entity_id
_entity_poly.type
_entity_poly.pdbx_seq_one_letter_code
_entity_poly.pdbx_strand_id
1 'polypeptide(L)'
;MSSYIQIIYDRLDFIEFKQNLILLKQPQHKASVFYKLTLDDFLKIRDLTFEFENQIKSGIKLSISDYENKLFEICPIIKSYPTSSTLIAKILMSEDIFNSLFSSLN
;
A
#
# COMPACT_ATOMS: atom_id res chain seq x y z
N MET A 1 -20.19 -14.78 0.88
CA MET A 1 -19.01 -15.46 0.30
C MET A 1 -18.46 -16.44 1.35
N SER A 2 -18.03 -17.65 1.00
CA SER A 2 -17.50 -18.60 2.00
C SER A 2 -16.21 -18.05 2.62
N SER A 3 -16.03 -18.19 3.94
CA SER A 3 -14.82 -17.73 4.65
C SER A 3 -13.54 -18.32 4.07
N TYR A 4 -13.60 -19.58 3.61
CA TYR A 4 -12.48 -20.24 2.95
C TYR A 4 -12.09 -19.59 1.62
N ILE A 5 -13.09 -19.14 0.85
CA ILE A 5 -12.87 -18.46 -0.42
C ILE A 5 -12.19 -17.11 -0.18
N GLN A 6 -12.61 -16.36 0.85
CA GLN A 6 -11.97 -15.09 1.21
C GLN A 6 -10.49 -15.26 1.54
N ILE A 7 -10.13 -16.28 2.32
CA ILE A 7 -8.73 -16.57 2.67
C ILE A 7 -7.88 -16.85 1.43
N ILE A 8 -8.44 -17.51 0.41
CA ILE A 8 -7.73 -17.76 -0.85
C ILE A 8 -7.49 -16.43 -1.58
N TYR A 9 -8.51 -15.58 -1.72
CA TYR A 9 -8.36 -14.27 -2.36
C TYR A 9 -7.33 -13.40 -1.63
N ASP A 10 -7.42 -13.31 -0.30
CA ASP A 10 -6.46 -12.55 0.51
C ASP A 10 -5.00 -12.99 0.27
N ARG A 11 -4.78 -14.30 0.12
CA ARG A 11 -3.45 -14.85 -0.19
C ARG A 11 -3.01 -14.56 -1.62
N LEU A 12 -3.93 -14.57 -2.60
CA LEU A 12 -3.63 -14.24 -3.99
C LEU A 12 -3.28 -12.76 -4.12
N ASP A 13 -4.09 -11.88 -3.55
CA ASP A 13 -3.84 -10.43 -3.52
C ASP A 13 -2.48 -10.13 -2.89
N PHE A 14 -2.12 -10.85 -1.82
CA PHE A 14 -0.83 -10.67 -1.17
C PHE A 14 0.36 -11.11 -2.05
N ILE A 15 0.20 -12.18 -2.83
CA ILE A 15 1.21 -12.62 -3.79
C ILE A 15 1.36 -11.59 -4.91
N GLU A 16 0.26 -11.10 -5.46
CA GLU A 16 0.25 -10.07 -6.51
C GLU A 16 0.89 -8.77 -6.01
N PHE A 17 0.55 -8.33 -4.80
CA PHE A 17 1.19 -7.21 -4.14
C PHE A 17 2.71 -7.38 -4.05
N LYS A 18 3.20 -8.55 -3.63
CA LYS A 18 4.64 -8.84 -3.57
C LYS A 18 5.29 -8.83 -4.94
N GLN A 19 4.61 -9.33 -5.98
CA GLN A 19 5.12 -9.29 -7.35
C GLN A 19 5.24 -7.85 -7.86
N ASN A 20 4.20 -7.03 -7.66
CA ASN A 20 4.21 -5.62 -8.04
C ASN A 20 5.30 -4.83 -7.32
N LEU A 21 5.57 -5.10 -6.05
CA LEU A 21 6.70 -4.51 -5.33
C LEU A 21 8.05 -4.86 -5.98
N ILE A 22 8.24 -6.10 -6.44
CA ILE A 22 9.48 -6.53 -7.10
C ILE A 22 9.66 -5.84 -8.46
N LEU A 23 8.57 -5.66 -9.20
CA LEU A 23 8.58 -5.05 -10.53
C LEU A 23 8.76 -3.52 -10.47
N LEU A 24 8.17 -2.87 -9.47
CA LEU A 24 8.14 -1.42 -9.35
C LEU A 24 9.26 -0.84 -8.46
N LYS A 25 9.95 -1.66 -7.65
CA LYS A 25 11.08 -1.16 -6.85
C LYS A 25 12.18 -0.61 -7.76
N GLN A 26 12.89 0.41 -7.29
CA GLN A 26 14.06 0.90 -8.00
C GLN A 26 15.16 -0.17 -8.01
N PRO A 27 15.92 -0.33 -9.11
CA PRO A 27 16.96 -1.37 -9.24
C PRO A 27 18.01 -1.32 -8.12
N GLN A 28 18.30 -0.13 -7.62
CA GLN A 28 19.36 0.13 -6.64
C GLN A 28 18.95 -0.14 -5.18
N HIS A 29 17.66 -0.29 -4.89
CA HIS A 29 17.18 -0.50 -3.53
C HIS A 29 16.89 -1.97 -3.23
N LYS A 30 17.38 -2.44 -2.08
CA LYS A 30 17.03 -3.75 -1.54
C LYS A 30 15.61 -3.69 -0.97
N ALA A 31 14.67 -4.35 -1.61
CA ALA A 31 13.30 -4.54 -1.11
C ALA A 31 13.21 -5.55 0.06
N SER A 32 14.30 -5.75 0.80
CA SER A 32 14.39 -6.69 1.93
C SER A 32 13.43 -6.35 3.07
N VAL A 33 12.99 -5.10 3.15
CA VAL A 33 11.98 -4.62 4.09
C VAL A 33 10.62 -5.24 3.80
N PHE A 34 10.24 -5.33 2.52
CA PHE A 34 8.98 -5.94 2.09
C PHE A 34 8.96 -7.46 2.17
N TYR A 35 10.14 -8.11 2.14
CA TYR A 35 10.23 -9.56 2.35
C TYR A 35 9.69 -9.98 3.72
N LYS A 36 9.87 -9.14 4.74
CA LYS A 36 9.42 -9.39 6.11
C LYS A 36 7.92 -9.17 6.31
N LEU A 37 7.21 -8.60 5.34
CA LEU A 37 5.76 -8.42 5.45
C LEU A 37 5.07 -9.78 5.51
N THR A 38 4.19 -9.89 6.50
CA THR A 38 3.26 -11.00 6.66
C THR A 38 1.96 -10.73 5.91
N LEU A 39 1.11 -11.76 5.80
CA LEU A 39 -0.23 -11.60 5.23
C LEU A 39 -1.07 -10.64 6.09
N ASP A 40 -0.95 -10.70 7.41
CA ASP A 40 -1.69 -9.83 8.33
C ASP A 40 -1.29 -8.35 8.16
N ASP A 41 0.02 -8.07 8.02
CA ASP A 41 0.50 -6.72 7.73
C ASP A 41 -0.08 -6.20 6.42
N PHE A 42 -0.10 -7.05 5.38
CA PHE A 42 -0.67 -6.70 4.08
C PHE A 42 -2.16 -6.39 4.19
N LEU A 43 -2.94 -7.21 4.89
CA LEU A 43 -4.39 -6.99 5.04
C LEU A 43 -4.65 -5.65 5.73
N LYS A 44 -3.92 -5.33 6.80
CA LYS A 44 -4.03 -4.04 7.47
C LYS A 44 -3.65 -2.87 6.57
N ILE A 45 -2.59 -3.01 5.78
CA ILE A 45 -2.19 -2.00 4.79
C ILE A 45 -3.27 -1.80 3.74
N ARG A 46 -3.78 -2.90 3.14
CA ARG A 46 -4.83 -2.87 2.12
C ARG A 46 -6.09 -2.17 2.63
N ASP A 47 -6.55 -2.58 3.81
CA ASP A 47 -7.77 -2.03 4.40
C ASP A 47 -7.60 -0.54 4.73
N LEU A 48 -6.43 -0.14 5.27
CA LEU A 48 -6.08 1.27 5.46
C LEU A 48 -6.07 2.05 4.15
N THR A 49 -5.46 1.51 3.09
CA THR A 49 -5.37 2.18 1.79
C THR A 49 -6.77 2.37 1.18
N PHE A 50 -7.61 1.34 1.27
CA PHE A 50 -9.00 1.40 0.81
C PHE A 50 -9.83 2.42 1.60
N GLU A 51 -9.70 2.43 2.93
CA GLU A 51 -10.38 3.42 3.77
C GLU A 51 -9.93 4.85 3.44
N PHE A 52 -8.62 5.06 3.31
CA PHE A 52 -8.03 6.34 2.96
C PHE A 52 -8.56 6.85 1.62
N GLU A 53 -8.63 5.97 0.62
CA GLU A 53 -9.18 6.28 -0.69
C GLU A 53 -10.66 6.67 -0.61
N ASN A 54 -11.46 5.94 0.16
CA ASN A 54 -12.88 6.25 0.35
C ASN A 54 -13.09 7.60 1.05
N GLN A 55 -12.24 7.96 2.00
CA GLN A 55 -12.27 9.27 2.65
C GLN A 55 -12.06 10.39 1.62
N ILE A 56 -11.08 10.25 0.73
CA ILE A 56 -10.83 11.22 -0.36
C ILE A 56 -12.03 11.30 -1.30
N LYS A 57 -12.57 10.16 -1.74
CA LYS A 57 -13.76 10.12 -2.61
C LYS A 57 -14.98 10.76 -1.99
N SER A 58 -15.11 10.71 -0.66
CA SER A 58 -16.19 11.38 0.09
C SER A 58 -16.00 12.91 0.22
N GLY A 59 -14.90 13.46 -0.29
CA GLY A 59 -14.59 14.89 -0.28
C GLY A 59 -13.71 15.35 0.89
N ILE A 60 -13.18 14.42 1.69
CA ILE A 60 -12.24 14.75 2.78
C ILE A 60 -10.88 15.07 2.15
N LYS A 61 -10.33 16.24 2.52
CA LYS A 61 -8.98 16.63 2.10
C LYS A 61 -7.95 15.92 2.99
N LEU A 62 -7.23 14.96 2.41
CA LEU A 62 -6.12 14.26 3.02
C LEU A 62 -4.85 14.47 2.19
N SER A 63 -3.70 14.49 2.84
CA SER A 63 -2.40 14.69 2.22
C SER A 63 -1.58 13.40 2.17
N ILE A 64 -0.46 13.42 1.42
CA ILE A 64 0.53 12.34 1.44
C ILE A 64 1.01 12.07 2.89
N SER A 65 1.26 13.12 3.67
CA SER A 65 1.75 12.96 5.05
C SER A 65 0.73 12.25 5.94
N ASP A 66 -0.57 12.50 5.76
CA ASP A 66 -1.62 11.79 6.50
C ASP A 66 -1.62 10.30 6.18
N TYR A 67 -1.40 9.95 4.91
CA TYR A 67 -1.27 8.56 4.48
C TYR A 67 -0.03 7.90 5.10
N GLU A 68 1.13 8.56 5.00
CA GLU A 68 2.40 8.06 5.54
C GLU A 68 2.35 7.81 7.04
N ASN A 69 1.80 8.76 7.80
CA ASN A 69 1.70 8.64 9.24
C ASN A 69 0.88 7.42 9.64
N LYS A 70 -0.33 7.26 9.08
CA LYS A 70 -1.18 6.10 9.37
C LYS A 70 -0.52 4.78 8.92
N LEU A 71 0.12 4.79 7.75
CA LEU A 71 0.79 3.62 7.20
C LEU A 71 1.96 3.15 8.08
N PHE A 72 2.77 4.09 8.58
CA PHE A 72 3.91 3.76 9.45
C PHE A 72 3.51 3.42 10.89
N GLU A 73 2.33 3.84 11.34
CA GLU A 73 1.76 3.35 12.61
C GLU A 73 1.37 1.87 12.50
N ILE A 74 0.73 1.46 11.40
CA ILE A 74 0.33 0.07 11.18
C ILE A 74 1.53 -0.84 10.90
N CYS A 75 2.44 -0.38 10.03
CA CYS A 75 3.62 -1.14 9.66
C CYS A 75 4.89 -0.28 9.79
N PRO A 76 5.52 -0.23 10.98
CA PRO A 76 6.71 0.59 11.18
C PRO A 76 7.91 0.13 10.35
N ILE A 77 7.96 -1.16 9.99
CA ILE A 77 9.10 -1.77 9.30
C ILE A 77 9.33 -1.11 7.94
N ILE A 78 8.27 -0.77 7.21
CA ILE A 78 8.35 -0.16 5.86
C ILE A 78 8.89 1.28 5.87
N LYS A 79 8.85 1.98 7.02
CA LYS A 79 9.45 3.32 7.19
C LYS A 79 10.94 3.37 6.85
N SER A 80 11.65 2.25 7.01
CA SER A 80 13.08 2.15 6.67
C SER A 80 13.37 2.20 5.17
N TYR A 81 12.34 2.12 4.31
CA TYR A 81 12.47 2.20 2.86
C TYR A 81 11.90 3.56 2.37
N PRO A 82 12.75 4.46 1.82
CA PRO A 82 12.38 5.86 1.56
C PRO A 82 11.20 6.11 0.62
N THR A 83 10.84 5.16 -0.25
CA THR A 83 9.74 5.29 -1.22
C THR A 83 8.61 4.28 -0.97
N SER A 84 8.51 3.78 0.26
CA SER A 84 7.59 2.69 0.60
C SER A 84 6.14 3.10 0.50
N SER A 85 5.81 4.28 1.02
CA SER A 85 4.49 4.88 0.98
C SER A 85 3.99 5.05 -0.46
N THR A 86 4.80 5.69 -1.31
CA THR A 86 4.49 5.88 -2.73
C THR A 86 4.34 4.56 -3.47
N LEU A 87 5.22 3.60 -3.21
CA LEU A 87 5.19 2.29 -3.87
C LEU A 87 3.91 1.51 -3.50
N ILE A 88 3.56 1.48 -2.22
CA ILE A 88 2.35 0.83 -1.72
C ILE A 88 1.11 1.53 -2.27
N ALA A 89 1.07 2.87 -2.21
CA ALA A 89 -0.03 3.65 -2.76
C ALA A 89 -0.21 3.37 -4.26
N LYS A 90 0.89 3.32 -5.04
CA LYS A 90 0.83 3.02 -6.48
C LYS A 90 0.27 1.63 -6.79
N ILE A 91 0.47 0.65 -5.91
CA ILE A 91 0.01 -0.73 -6.13
C ILE A 91 -1.45 -0.90 -5.71
N LEU A 92 -1.87 -0.22 -4.63
CA LEU A 92 -3.15 -0.50 -3.97
C LEU A 92 -4.21 0.59 -4.12
N MET A 93 -3.82 1.84 -4.40
CA MET A 93 -4.77 2.92 -4.66
C MET A 93 -5.18 2.93 -6.14
N SER A 94 -6.39 3.44 -6.41
CA SER A 94 -6.78 3.77 -7.78
C SER A 94 -5.87 4.85 -8.38
N GLU A 95 -5.64 4.75 -9.68
CA GLU A 95 -4.74 5.63 -10.43
C GLU A 95 -5.15 7.11 -10.32
N ASP A 96 -6.45 7.42 -10.36
CA ASP A 96 -6.95 8.80 -10.22
C ASP A 96 -6.57 9.41 -8.86
N ILE A 97 -6.75 8.64 -7.78
CA ILE A 97 -6.50 9.09 -6.42
C ILE A 97 -5.00 9.19 -6.17
N PHE A 98 -4.24 8.20 -6.63
CA PHE A 98 -2.79 8.23 -6.60
C PHE A 98 -2.25 9.46 -7.31
N ASN A 99 -2.68 9.72 -8.55
CA ASN A 99 -2.25 10.88 -9.33
C ASN A 99 -2.68 12.19 -8.67
N SER A 100 -3.85 12.25 -8.02
CA SER A 100 -4.27 13.45 -7.29
C SER A 100 -3.34 13.77 -6.11
N LEU A 101 -2.92 12.74 -5.37
CA LEU A 101 -2.08 12.87 -4.17
C LEU A 101 -0.62 13.10 -4.52
N PHE A 102 -0.10 12.36 -5.49
CA PHE A 102 1.32 12.31 -5.84
C PHE A 102 1.63 13.03 -7.17
N SER A 103 0.75 13.95 -7.60
CA SER A 103 0.89 14.74 -8.85
C SER A 103 2.23 15.47 -9.01
N SER A 104 2.93 15.77 -7.91
CA SER A 104 4.26 16.41 -7.92
C SER A 104 5.44 15.45 -8.12
N LEU A 105 5.20 14.14 -8.28
CA LEU A 105 6.23 13.10 -8.45
C LEU A 105 6.27 12.49 -9.86
N ASN A 106 5.42 12.96 -10.77
CA ASN A 106 5.44 12.59 -12.19
C ASN A 106 6.25 13.59 -13.03
#